data_AF-A0A9P0P6E2-F1
#
_entry.id   AF-A0A9P0P6E2-F1
#
_cell.length_a   1.000
_cell.length_b   1.000
_cell.length_c   1.000
_cell.angle_alpha   90.00
_cell.angle_beta   90.00
_cell.angle_gamma   90.00
#
_symmetry.space_group_name_H-M   'P 1'
#
loop_
_entity.id
_entity.type
_entity.pdbx_description
1 polymer ?
#
loop_
_entity_poly.entity_id
_entity_poly.type
_entity_poly.pdbx_seq_one_letter_code
_entity_poly.pdbx_strand_id
1 'polypeptide(L)'
;MPCCAAVNCKNRHETGYRTFTFPADPERRKKWLRNMRRRNYVPTKCSGLCEVHFDEDQWEKHRADGWRKLKSTAIPTLFDFSGPKVAVRSKRKSNRESSQRLKLEPDSPRKSFNSAVSQSLQKNRLILKTDQEILSAPKDEV
;
A
#
# COMPACT_ATOMS: atom_id res chain seq x y z
N MET A 1 -8.27 -0.14 13.19
CA MET A 1 -8.06 -1.60 13.33
C MET A 1 -7.07 -2.09 12.27
N PRO A 2 -6.68 -3.39 12.24
CA PRO A 2 -5.79 -3.92 11.22
C PRO A 2 -6.38 -3.86 9.81
N CYS A 3 -5.55 -3.57 8.80
CA CYS A 3 -5.94 -3.51 7.40
C CYS A 3 -5.02 -4.35 6.50
N CYS A 4 -5.55 -4.83 5.38
CA CYS A 4 -4.74 -5.55 4.40
C CYS A 4 -3.76 -4.60 3.68
N ALA A 5 -2.49 -5.00 3.61
CA ALA A 5 -1.40 -4.27 2.97
C ALA A 5 -1.18 -4.65 1.49
N ALA A 6 -1.90 -5.66 0.99
CA ALA A 6 -1.80 -6.15 -0.39
C ALA A 6 -2.14 -5.06 -1.42
N VAL A 7 -1.60 -5.19 -2.63
CA VAL A 7 -2.01 -4.39 -3.79
C VAL A 7 -3.48 -4.74 -4.14
N ASN A 8 -4.24 -3.74 -4.60
CA ASN A 8 -5.67 -3.81 -4.96
C ASN A 8 -6.67 -4.27 -3.87
N CYS A 9 -6.22 -4.82 -2.74
CA CYS A 9 -7.10 -5.27 -1.66
C CYS A 9 -7.64 -4.09 -0.82
N LYS A 10 -8.93 -4.17 -0.42
CA LYS A 10 -9.59 -3.21 0.49
C LYS A 10 -10.13 -3.87 1.77
N ASN A 11 -9.83 -5.14 1.96
CA ASN A 11 -10.39 -5.97 3.03
C ASN A 11 -9.78 -5.57 4.39
N ARG A 12 -10.64 -5.57 5.41
CA ARG A 12 -10.34 -5.15 6.78
C ARG A 12 -11.27 -5.85 7.78
N HIS A 13 -10.96 -5.74 9.07
CA HIS A 13 -11.73 -6.41 10.13
C HIS A 13 -13.22 -6.00 10.14
N GLU A 14 -13.51 -4.73 9.86
CA GLU A 14 -14.85 -4.14 9.75
C GLU A 14 -15.67 -4.73 8.59
N THR A 15 -15.01 -5.45 7.67
CA THR A 15 -15.64 -6.15 6.54
C THR A 15 -15.63 -7.68 6.72
N GLY A 16 -15.43 -8.17 7.95
CA GLY A 16 -15.47 -9.58 8.31
C GLY A 16 -14.18 -10.38 8.08
N TYR A 17 -13.18 -9.80 7.41
CA TYR A 17 -11.95 -10.51 7.06
C TYR A 17 -10.91 -10.49 8.18
N ARG A 18 -10.43 -11.68 8.58
CA ARG A 18 -9.28 -11.84 9.49
C ARG A 18 -8.01 -11.37 8.80
N THR A 19 -7.21 -10.57 9.50
CA THR A 19 -5.96 -9.99 9.00
C THR A 19 -4.77 -10.46 9.85
N PHE A 20 -3.77 -11.05 9.21
CA PHE A 20 -2.59 -11.64 9.83
C PHE A 20 -1.41 -10.68 9.71
N THR A 21 -0.89 -10.22 10.84
CA THR A 21 0.26 -9.31 10.90
C THR A 21 1.53 -9.97 10.34
N PHE A 22 2.47 -9.15 9.91
CA PHE A 22 3.75 -9.63 9.39
C PHE A 22 4.54 -10.42 10.45
N PRO A 23 5.12 -11.58 10.10
CA PRO A 23 5.89 -12.40 11.05
C PRO A 23 7.00 -11.64 11.78
N ALA A 24 7.26 -12.04 13.02
CA ALA A 24 8.40 -11.58 13.82
C ALA A 24 9.74 -12.00 13.17
N ASP A 25 9.80 -13.21 12.62
CA ASP A 25 10.94 -13.74 11.87
C ASP A 25 11.25 -12.89 10.62
N PRO A 26 12.50 -12.37 10.46
CA PRO A 26 12.89 -11.55 9.33
C PRO A 26 12.89 -12.31 8.00
N GLU A 27 13.18 -13.61 7.97
CA GLU A 27 13.21 -14.37 6.72
C GLU A 27 11.82 -14.52 6.10
N ARG A 28 10.86 -14.99 6.89
CA ARG A 28 9.47 -15.17 6.49
C ARG A 28 8.82 -13.82 6.18
N ARG A 29 9.15 -12.77 6.93
CA ARG A 29 8.77 -11.39 6.57
C ARG A 29 9.32 -10.99 5.20
N LYS A 30 10.59 -11.28 4.89
CA LYS A 30 11.21 -11.02 3.58
C LYS A 30 10.56 -11.83 2.46
N LYS A 31 10.14 -13.08 2.72
CA LYS A 31 9.35 -13.92 1.80
C LYS A 31 7.96 -13.30 1.53
N TRP A 32 7.24 -12.86 2.56
CA TRP A 32 5.94 -12.17 2.42
C TRP A 32 6.05 -10.86 1.62
N LEU A 33 7.04 -10.02 1.96
CA LEU A 33 7.29 -8.74 1.26
C LEU A 33 7.64 -8.92 -0.21
N ARG A 34 8.44 -9.94 -0.54
CA ARG A 34 8.75 -10.32 -1.93
C ARG A 34 7.47 -10.69 -2.69
N ASN A 35 6.64 -11.54 -2.10
CA ASN A 35 5.43 -12.04 -2.76
C ASN A 35 4.38 -10.93 -2.96
N MET A 36 4.30 -9.94 -2.08
CA MET A 36 3.46 -8.73 -2.27
C MET A 36 3.89 -7.82 -3.44
N ARG A 37 5.10 -7.98 -3.98
CA ARG A 37 5.70 -7.17 -5.08
C ARG A 37 5.71 -5.65 -4.86
N ARG A 38 5.50 -5.19 -3.62
CA ARG A 38 5.34 -3.76 -3.28
C ARG A 38 6.71 -3.13 -2.94
N ARG A 39 7.24 -2.33 -3.87
CA ARG A 39 8.53 -1.62 -3.69
C ARG A 39 8.51 -0.71 -2.45
N ASN A 40 9.64 -0.67 -1.74
CA ASN A 40 9.90 0.19 -0.58
C ASN A 40 8.84 0.14 0.54
N TYR A 41 8.16 -1.00 0.69
CA TYR A 41 7.12 -1.17 1.72
C TYR A 41 7.70 -1.58 3.08
N VAL A 42 7.38 -0.81 4.11
CA VAL A 42 7.75 -1.08 5.51
C VAL A 42 6.50 -1.51 6.29
N PRO A 43 6.45 -2.76 6.81
CA PRO A 43 5.39 -3.20 7.71
C PRO A 43 5.26 -2.34 8.97
N THR A 44 4.04 -1.91 9.29
CA THR A 44 3.67 -1.33 10.58
C THR A 44 2.96 -2.36 11.45
N LYS A 45 2.89 -2.13 12.78
CA LYS A 45 2.21 -3.03 13.74
C LYS A 45 0.74 -3.32 13.38
N CYS A 46 0.06 -2.39 12.70
CA CYS A 46 -1.34 -2.51 12.28
C CYS A 46 -1.53 -3.06 10.86
N SER A 47 -0.43 -3.33 10.14
CA SER A 47 -0.47 -3.85 8.78
C SER A 47 -0.34 -5.37 8.74
N GLY A 48 -1.03 -6.01 7.80
CA GLY A 48 -0.98 -7.44 7.60
C GLY A 48 -1.55 -7.85 6.26
N LEU A 49 -1.84 -9.14 6.09
CA LEU A 49 -2.53 -9.69 4.94
C LEU A 49 -3.79 -10.42 5.41
N CYS A 50 -4.92 -10.19 4.75
CA CYS A 50 -6.15 -10.92 5.07
C CYS A 50 -6.12 -12.37 4.54
N GLU A 51 -6.99 -13.21 5.09
CA GLU A 51 -6.99 -14.66 4.86
C GLU A 51 -7.08 -15.09 3.39
N VAL A 52 -7.68 -14.28 2.51
CA VAL A 52 -7.80 -14.55 1.07
C VAL A 52 -6.46 -14.51 0.31
N HIS A 53 -5.35 -14.11 0.95
CA HIS A 53 -4.01 -14.10 0.35
C HIS A 53 -3.22 -15.40 0.57
N PHE A 54 -3.80 -16.40 1.26
CA PHE A 54 -3.16 -17.65 1.63
C PHE A 54 -3.99 -18.86 1.19
N ASP A 55 -3.41 -19.75 0.38
CA ASP A 55 -4.05 -21.02 -0.02
C ASP A 55 -4.46 -21.88 1.18
N GLU A 56 -5.43 -22.78 0.99
CA GLU A 56 -5.96 -23.63 2.07
C GLU A 56 -4.90 -24.55 2.70
N ASP A 57 -3.88 -24.93 1.95
CA ASP A 57 -2.71 -25.67 2.45
C ASP A 57 -1.76 -24.84 3.34
N GLN A 58 -1.91 -23.52 3.43
CA GLN A 58 -1.09 -22.67 4.29
C GLN A 58 -1.54 -22.68 5.77
N TRP A 59 -2.64 -23.36 6.10
CA TRP A 59 -3.29 -23.31 7.41
C TRP A 59 -2.96 -24.52 8.29
N GLU A 60 -2.86 -24.32 9.61
CA GLU A 60 -2.69 -25.39 10.59
C GLU A 60 -3.97 -26.24 10.66
N LYS A 61 -3.85 -27.54 10.40
CA LYS A 61 -4.97 -28.49 10.45
C LYS A 61 -5.39 -28.75 11.91
N HIS A 62 -6.70 -28.83 12.17
CA HIS A 62 -7.32 -29.28 13.43
C HIS A 62 -6.65 -28.76 14.73
N ARG A 63 -6.64 -27.44 14.94
CA ARG A 63 -6.38 -26.87 16.27
C ARG A 63 -7.62 -27.03 17.15
N ALA A 64 -7.47 -27.61 18.35
CA ALA A 64 -8.56 -27.80 19.32
C ALA A 64 -9.28 -26.47 19.64
N ASP A 65 -8.54 -25.36 19.70
CA ASP A 65 -9.04 -24.00 19.96
C ASP A 65 -9.99 -23.43 18.87
N GLY A 66 -10.24 -24.18 17.78
CA GLY A 66 -10.99 -23.70 16.60
C GLY A 66 -10.32 -22.57 15.81
N TRP A 67 -9.16 -22.09 16.25
CA TRP A 67 -8.44 -20.96 15.65
C TRP A 67 -7.73 -21.36 14.35
N ARG A 68 -8.23 -20.84 13.21
CA ARG A 68 -7.51 -20.84 11.92
C ARG A 68 -6.22 -20.01 12.05
N LYS A 69 -5.08 -20.70 12.15
CA LYS A 69 -3.73 -20.14 12.25
C LYS A 69 -2.91 -20.55 11.03
N LEU A 70 -2.04 -19.66 10.56
CA LEU A 70 -1.12 -19.94 9.45
C LEU A 70 0.08 -20.76 9.93
N LYS A 71 0.47 -21.80 9.18
CA LYS A 71 1.66 -22.63 9.44
C LYS A 71 2.92 -21.78 9.62
N SER A 72 3.95 -22.30 10.28
CA SER A 72 5.28 -21.64 10.37
C SER A 72 5.89 -21.34 9.00
N THR A 73 5.74 -22.26 8.04
CA THR A 73 6.20 -22.12 6.65
C THR A 73 5.29 -21.24 5.78
N ALA A 74 4.12 -20.81 6.25
CA ALA A 74 3.10 -20.24 5.39
C ALA A 74 3.53 -18.91 4.74
N ILE A 75 3.33 -18.85 3.43
CA ILE A 75 3.61 -17.71 2.55
C ILE A 75 2.32 -17.25 1.86
N PRO A 76 2.14 -15.94 1.64
CA PRO A 76 1.04 -15.44 0.83
C PRO A 76 1.37 -15.61 -0.66
N THR A 77 0.38 -15.98 -1.44
CA THR A 77 0.51 -16.46 -2.83
C THR A 77 -0.51 -15.79 -3.73
N LEU A 78 -1.76 -15.71 -3.27
CA LEU A 78 -2.90 -15.17 -3.99
C LEU A 78 -2.90 -13.64 -3.94
N PHE A 79 -2.53 -12.99 -5.04
CA PHE A 79 -2.49 -11.53 -5.18
C PHE A 79 -2.98 -11.08 -6.56
N ASP A 80 -3.85 -10.07 -6.60
CA ASP A 80 -4.21 -9.37 -7.83
C ASP A 80 -3.18 -8.28 -8.15
N PHE A 81 -2.35 -8.53 -9.15
CA PHE A 81 -1.41 -7.56 -9.72
C PHE A 81 -1.92 -6.93 -11.02
N SER A 82 -3.19 -7.09 -11.38
CA SER A 82 -3.75 -6.39 -12.54
C SER A 82 -3.66 -4.88 -12.32
N GLY A 83 -2.99 -4.20 -13.25
CA GLY A 83 -2.98 -2.74 -13.28
C GLY A 83 -4.38 -2.21 -13.56
N PRO A 84 -4.62 -0.90 -13.35
CA PRO A 84 -5.88 -0.28 -13.75
C PRO A 84 -6.19 -0.64 -15.20
N LYS A 85 -7.29 -1.38 -15.43
CA LYS A 85 -7.74 -1.73 -16.78
C LYS A 85 -8.10 -0.44 -17.50
N VAL A 86 -7.16 0.10 -18.27
CA VAL A 86 -7.34 1.31 -19.07
C VAL A 86 -8.43 1.04 -20.09
N ALA A 87 -9.65 1.47 -19.76
CA ALA A 87 -10.81 1.26 -20.60
C ALA A 87 -10.61 2.03 -21.91
N VAL A 88 -10.22 1.31 -22.96
CA VAL A 88 -10.06 1.84 -24.31
C VAL A 88 -11.42 2.35 -24.77
N ARG A 89 -11.64 3.67 -24.64
CA ARG A 89 -12.90 4.34 -24.98
C ARG A 89 -13.11 4.28 -26.49
N SER A 90 -13.72 3.20 -26.96
CA SER A 90 -14.17 3.06 -28.35
C SER A 90 -15.05 4.26 -28.70
N LYS A 91 -14.58 5.08 -29.64
CA LYS A 91 -15.08 6.43 -29.90
C LYS A 91 -16.33 6.38 -30.80
N ARG A 92 -17.43 5.87 -30.25
CA ARG A 92 -18.74 5.81 -30.92
C ARG A 92 -19.13 7.21 -31.42
N LYS A 93 -19.19 7.38 -32.74
CA LYS A 93 -19.69 8.59 -33.39
C LYS A 93 -21.22 8.62 -33.28
N SER A 94 -21.77 9.49 -32.42
CA SER A 94 -23.21 9.80 -32.41
C SER A 94 -23.47 11.07 -33.20
N ASN A 95 -23.88 10.93 -34.46
CA ASN A 95 -24.47 12.02 -35.23
C ASN A 95 -25.99 12.00 -35.04
N ARG A 96 -26.58 13.06 -34.49
CA ARG A 96 -27.87 13.65 -34.95
C ARG A 96 -28.22 14.91 -34.14
N GLU A 97 -28.22 16.03 -34.86
CA GLU A 97 -28.92 17.30 -34.63
C GLU A 97 -30.45 17.12 -34.42
N SER A 98 -31.27 18.04 -33.90
CA SER A 98 -31.16 19.47 -33.48
C SER A 98 -32.21 19.65 -32.32
N SER A 99 -32.63 20.81 -31.79
CA SER A 99 -32.28 22.25 -31.86
C SER A 99 -32.99 23.00 -30.71
N GLN A 100 -32.36 24.01 -30.08
CA GLN A 100 -33.03 25.24 -29.60
C GLN A 100 -32.02 26.34 -29.20
N ARG A 101 -32.42 27.61 -29.33
CA ARG A 101 -31.63 28.84 -29.10
C ARG A 101 -31.88 29.37 -27.66
N LEU A 102 -31.11 30.29 -27.06
CA LEU A 102 -30.56 31.55 -27.58
C LEU A 102 -29.09 31.84 -27.17
N LYS A 103 -28.54 32.94 -27.70
CA LYS A 103 -27.12 33.37 -27.63
C LYS A 103 -26.79 34.18 -26.37
N LEU A 104 -25.51 34.26 -26.01
CA LEU A 104 -24.75 35.52 -25.84
C LEU A 104 -23.22 35.24 -25.80
N GLU A 105 -22.43 36.13 -26.39
CA GLU A 105 -20.94 36.15 -26.55
C GLU A 105 -20.53 37.64 -26.66
N PRO A 106 -19.25 38.07 -26.47
CA PRO A 106 -18.06 37.43 -25.86
C PRO A 106 -17.85 38.00 -24.40
N ASP A 107 -16.71 37.98 -23.68
CA ASP A 107 -15.28 38.03 -24.01
C ASP A 107 -14.35 37.52 -22.87
N SER A 108 -13.03 37.65 -23.05
CA SER A 108 -11.90 37.16 -22.22
C SER A 108 -11.73 37.85 -20.84
N PRO A 109 -10.81 37.40 -19.93
CA PRO A 109 -9.75 36.39 -20.12
C PRO A 109 -9.66 35.24 -19.09
N ARG A 110 -8.99 34.18 -19.54
CA ARG A 110 -8.67 32.93 -18.85
C ARG A 110 -7.63 33.11 -17.73
N LYS A 111 -8.04 33.12 -16.46
CA LYS A 111 -7.10 33.13 -15.33
C LYS A 111 -6.33 31.81 -15.22
N SER A 112 -5.01 31.87 -15.32
CA SER A 112 -4.11 30.73 -15.11
C SER A 112 -4.07 30.34 -13.62
N PHE A 113 -4.07 29.04 -13.33
CA PHE A 113 -3.84 28.52 -11.97
C PHE A 113 -2.56 27.67 -11.88
N ASN A 114 -1.48 28.19 -12.45
CA ASN A 114 -0.13 27.74 -12.15
C ASN A 114 0.27 28.24 -10.74
N SER A 115 0.20 27.40 -9.70
CA SER A 115 1.15 27.38 -8.56
C SER A 115 0.64 26.47 -7.42
N ALA A 116 1.03 25.19 -7.43
CA ALA A 116 0.94 24.30 -6.26
C ALA A 116 1.99 23.17 -6.30
N VAL A 117 3.08 23.36 -7.06
CA VAL A 117 4.23 22.44 -7.13
C VAL A 117 5.42 23.21 -6.56
N SER A 118 6.27 22.54 -5.77
CA SER A 118 7.41 23.09 -5.02
C SER A 118 7.08 23.81 -3.70
N GLN A 119 6.64 23.05 -2.67
CA GLN A 119 6.86 23.40 -1.25
C GLN A 119 6.66 22.24 -0.25
N SER A 120 7.37 21.12 -0.43
CA SER A 120 7.45 20.05 0.61
C SER A 120 8.71 19.18 0.54
N LEU A 121 9.89 19.79 0.35
CA LEU A 121 11.19 19.09 0.28
C LEU A 121 12.24 19.64 1.28
N GLN A 122 11.81 20.18 2.42
CA GLN A 122 12.70 20.76 3.44
C GLN A 122 12.51 20.19 4.87
N LYS A 123 11.67 19.18 5.09
CA LYS A 123 11.46 18.56 6.42
C LYS A 123 12.20 17.22 6.64
N ASN A 124 13.08 16.82 5.73
CA ASN A 124 13.82 15.54 5.78
C ASN A 124 15.35 15.71 6.01
N ARG A 125 15.81 16.74 6.74
CA ARG A 125 17.25 17.03 6.96
C ARG A 125 17.70 17.04 8.44
N LEU A 126 16.93 16.46 9.36
CA LEU A 126 17.22 16.46 10.80
C LEU A 126 17.12 15.09 11.51
N ILE A 127 17.06 13.97 10.78
CA ILE A 127 16.96 12.61 11.36
C ILE A 127 18.02 11.65 10.79
N LEU A 128 19.25 12.15 10.61
CA LEU A 128 20.44 11.39 10.16
C LEU A 128 21.73 11.98 10.78
N LYS A 129 21.68 12.40 12.06
CA LYS A 129 22.77 13.17 12.72
C LYS A 129 22.93 12.88 14.23
N THR A 130 22.54 11.71 14.70
CA THR A 130 22.53 11.36 16.15
C THR A 130 23.44 10.20 16.53
N ASP A 131 24.00 9.46 15.56
CA ASP A 131 24.60 8.14 15.79
C ASP A 131 26.12 8.16 15.52
N GLN A 132 26.80 9.28 15.80
CA GLN A 132 28.24 9.47 15.52
C GLN A 132 28.99 10.25 16.62
N GLU A 133 28.68 10.01 17.90
CA GLU A 133 29.49 10.58 19.01
C GLU A 133 29.48 9.74 20.30
N ILE A 134 29.61 8.41 20.19
CA ILE A 134 29.85 7.51 21.35
C ILE A 134 30.94 6.47 21.01
N LEU A 135 32.18 6.91 20.76
CA LEU A 135 33.32 6.00 20.59
C LEU A 135 34.69 6.64 20.91
N SER A 136 34.74 7.43 21.98
CA SER A 136 35.97 8.09 22.46
C SER A 136 35.93 8.39 23.96
N ALA A 137 36.11 7.33 24.77
CA ALA A 137 36.54 7.47 26.17
C ALA A 137 38.04 7.15 26.24
N PRO A 138 38.86 7.94 26.97
CA PRO A 138 40.30 7.71 27.04
C PRO A 138 40.64 6.42 27.80
N LYS A 139 41.83 5.90 27.50
CA LYS A 139 42.55 5.01 28.43
C LYS A 139 43.52 5.90 29.20
N ASP A 140 43.40 5.93 30.51
CA ASP A 140 44.41 6.48 31.41
C ASP A 140 44.95 5.33 32.28
N GLU A 141 46.27 5.15 32.28
CA GLU A 141 46.97 4.22 33.16
C GLU A 141 47.38 4.94 34.45
N VAL A 142 47.03 4.36 35.61
CA VAL A 142 47.91 4.18 36.79
C VAL A 142 47.49 2.89 37.49
#